data_AF-A0A2P6QIM7-F1
#
_entry.id   AF-A0A2P6QIM7-F1
#
_cell.length_a   1.000
_cell.length_b   1.000
_cell.length_c   1.000
_cell.angle_alpha   90.00
_cell.angle_beta   90.00
_cell.angle_gamma   90.00
#
_symmetry.space_group_name_H-M   'P 1'
#
loop_
_entity.id
_entity.type
_entity.pdbx_description
1 polymer ?
#
loop_
_entity_poly.entity_id
_entity_poly.type
_entity_poly.pdbx_seq_one_letter_code
_entity_poly.pdbx_strand_id
1 'polypeptide(L)'
;MIDEDEPQKAVGTEIKWYLKECLTQRILKEKSKKRSKISKPLTRTETCESFSTSFFPPQVPKDDADIDEGVAEELKNLKKQEYDIGSTIRYRITPHAVSWFMGEAS
;
A
#
# COMPACT_ATOMS: atom_id res chain seq x y z
N MET A 1 0.35 26.93 15.62
CA MET A 1 -0.07 25.83 16.51
C MET A 1 -0.10 24.62 15.60
N ILE A 2 0.89 23.74 15.70
CA ILE A 2 0.92 22.49 14.93
C ILE A 2 0.09 21.54 15.77
N ASP A 3 -1.03 21.07 15.25
CA ASP A 3 -1.87 20.08 15.90
C ASP A 3 -1.00 18.89 16.31
N GLU A 4 -0.86 18.70 17.62
CA GLU A 4 0.03 17.72 18.27
C GLU A 4 -0.38 16.26 18.00
N ASP A 5 -1.49 16.06 17.28
CA ASP A 5 -2.12 14.78 16.95
C ASP A 5 -1.85 14.27 15.52
N GLU A 6 -1.10 14.98 14.67
CA GLU A 6 -0.72 14.41 13.37
C GLU A 6 0.36 13.31 13.53
N PRO A 7 0.11 12.08 13.05
CA PRO A 7 1.09 10.99 13.13
C PRO A 7 2.33 11.34 12.31
N GLN A 8 3.45 11.57 13.00
CA GLN A 8 4.68 12.03 12.36
C GLN A 8 5.28 11.00 11.41
N LYS A 9 5.10 9.70 11.69
CA LYS A 9 5.65 8.59 10.89
C LYS A 9 4.79 7.32 11.01
N ALA A 10 4.63 6.63 9.90
CA ALA A 10 4.16 5.25 9.86
C ALA A 10 5.33 4.32 9.52
N VAL A 11 5.43 3.18 10.20
CA VAL A 11 6.46 2.17 9.96
C VAL A 11 5.78 0.90 9.48
N GLY A 12 6.15 0.49 8.27
CA GLY A 12 5.66 -0.72 7.63
C GLY A 12 6.32 -2.00 8.15
N THR A 13 5.74 -3.14 7.78
CA THR A 13 6.34 -4.46 8.01
C THR A 13 6.48 -5.19 6.68
N GLU A 14 7.69 -5.68 6.39
CA GLU A 14 7.94 -6.44 5.18
C GLU A 14 7.18 -7.78 5.20
N ILE A 15 6.38 -8.01 4.16
CA ILE A 15 5.65 -9.26 3.98
C ILE A 15 6.53 -10.24 3.21
N LYS A 16 6.85 -11.38 3.84
CA LYS A 16 7.56 -12.48 3.20
C LYS A 16 6.58 -13.34 2.42
N TRP A 17 6.37 -12.99 1.15
CA TRP A 17 5.48 -13.73 0.25
C TRP A 17 6.07 -15.08 -0.16
N TYR A 18 5.22 -16.10 -0.23
CA TYR A 18 5.54 -17.33 -0.95
C TYR A 18 5.51 -17.11 -2.46
N LEU A 19 6.18 -18.01 -3.19
CA LEU A 19 6.34 -17.88 -4.64
C LEU A 19 4.98 -17.78 -5.35
N LYS A 20 4.77 -16.68 -6.09
CA LYS A 20 3.54 -16.32 -6.83
C LYS A 20 2.32 -15.95 -5.96
N GLU A 21 2.48 -15.76 -4.66
CA GLU A 21 1.39 -15.32 -3.77
C GLU A 21 1.45 -13.83 -3.45
N CYS A 22 2.40 -13.08 -4.05
CA CYS A 22 2.51 -11.65 -3.87
C CYS A 22 1.27 -10.92 -4.41
N LEU A 23 0.42 -10.42 -3.51
CA LEU A 23 -0.81 -9.72 -3.89
C LEU A 23 -0.57 -8.25 -4.26
N THR A 24 0.57 -7.67 -3.90
CA THR A 24 0.95 -6.29 -4.25
C THR A 24 1.54 -6.18 -5.66
N GLN A 25 1.82 -7.32 -6.31
CA GLN A 25 2.50 -7.39 -7.59
C GLN A 25 1.85 -8.43 -8.51
N ARG A 26 1.22 -7.97 -9.59
CA ARG A 26 0.68 -8.84 -10.62
C ARG A 26 1.75 -9.17 -11.65
N ILE A 27 2.09 -10.46 -11.77
CA ILE A 27 3.03 -10.93 -12.77
C ILE A 27 2.28 -11.18 -14.09
N LEU A 28 2.46 -10.29 -15.07
CA LEU A 28 2.02 -10.51 -16.43
C LEU A 28 3.11 -11.27 -17.19
N LYS A 29 2.80 -12.51 -17.57
CA LYS A 29 3.62 -13.27 -18.51
C LYS A 29 3.21 -12.91 -19.92
N GLU A 30 3.97 -12.03 -20.56
CA GLU A 30 3.79 -11.77 -21.98
C GLU A 30 4.27 -12.99 -22.77
N LYS A 31 3.37 -13.61 -23.55
CA LYS A 31 3.77 -14.67 -24.48
C LYS A 31 4.62 -14.03 -25.57
N SER A 32 5.89 -14.44 -25.68
CA SER A 32 6.78 -14.02 -26.76
C SER A 32 6.11 -14.20 -28.12
N LYS A 33 5.93 -13.11 -28.89
CA LYS A 33 5.48 -13.20 -30.29
C LYS A 33 6.48 -14.09 -31.05
N LYS A 34 5.96 -15.15 -31.68
CA LYS A 34 6.72 -16.12 -32.48
C LYS A 34 7.57 -15.41 -33.55
N ARG A 35 8.87 -15.21 -33.29
CA ARG A 35 9.95 -15.30 -34.29
C ARG A 35 11.28 -15.40 -33.55
N SER A 36 12.07 -16.38 -33.94
CA SER A 36 13.40 -16.72 -33.41
C SER A 36 13.45 -17.49 -32.10
N LYS A 37 14.00 -18.71 -32.23
CA LYS A 37 14.39 -19.62 -31.17
C LYS A 37 15.34 -18.86 -30.22
N ILE A 38 15.09 -18.95 -28.91
CA ILE A 38 15.84 -18.30 -27.81
C ILE A 38 15.37 -16.86 -27.51
N SER A 39 14.17 -16.71 -26.96
CA SER A 39 13.86 -15.52 -26.14
C SER A 39 13.33 -15.97 -24.78
N LYS A 40 13.96 -15.46 -23.71
CA LYS A 40 13.52 -15.69 -22.33
C LYS A 40 12.14 -15.03 -22.17
N PRO A 41 11.18 -15.64 -21.46
CA PRO A 41 9.89 -15.00 -21.20
C PRO A 41 10.11 -13.69 -20.43
N LEU A 42 9.74 -12.56 -21.05
CA LEU A 42 9.77 -11.26 -20.40
C LEU A 42 8.63 -11.23 -19.38
N THR A 43 9.00 -11.21 -18.10
CA THR A 43 8.06 -11.17 -16.99
C THR A 43 7.90 -9.72 -16.59
N ARG A 44 6.72 -9.13 -16.81
CA ARG A 44 6.43 -7.75 -16.40
C ARG A 44 5.63 -7.80 -15.10
N THR A 45 6.14 -7.13 -14.07
CA THR A 45 5.47 -7.01 -12.78
C THR A 45 4.75 -5.67 -12.71
N GLU A 46 3.43 -5.68 -12.51
CA GLU A 46 2.63 -4.48 -12.31
C GLU A 46 2.24 -4.35 -10.84
N THR A 47 2.40 -3.15 -10.28
CA THR A 47 1.90 -2.81 -8.93
C THR A 47 0.38 -2.85 -8.93
N CYS A 48 -0.20 -3.61 -8.01
CA CYS A 48 -1.65 -3.75 -7.87
C CYS A 48 -2.08 -3.20 -6.51
N GLU A 49 -3.20 -2.48 -6.46
CA GLU A 49 -3.79 -2.06 -5.20
C GLU A 49 -4.24 -3.29 -4.41
N SER A 50 -3.70 -3.42 -3.21
CA SER A 50 -4.04 -4.47 -2.26
C SER A 50 -4.11 -3.85 -0.87
N PHE A 51 -4.93 -4.42 0.02
CA PHE A 51 -4.86 -4.12 1.45
C PHE A 51 -3.43 -4.32 1.98
N SER A 52 -2.67 -5.25 1.39
CA SER A 52 -1.29 -5.51 1.78
C SER A 52 -0.35 -4.34 1.48
N THR A 53 -0.75 -3.38 0.64
CA THR A 53 0.00 -2.14 0.39
C THR A 53 0.04 -1.25 1.63
N SER A 54 -0.96 -1.31 2.52
CA SER A 54 -0.99 -0.54 3.78
C SER A 54 0.12 -0.94 4.78
N PHE A 55 0.79 -2.08 4.57
CA PHE A 55 2.00 -2.44 5.33
C PHE A 55 3.27 -1.77 4.78
N PHE A 56 3.17 -1.02 3.69
CA PHE A 56 4.25 -0.29 3.04
C PHE A 56 3.90 1.20 2.97
N PRO A 57 3.83 1.89 4.12
CA PRO A 57 3.44 3.29 4.17
C PRO A 57 4.38 4.17 3.33
N PRO A 58 3.85 5.20 2.66
CA PRO A 58 4.64 6.07 1.83
C PRO A 58 5.59 6.88 2.72
N GLN A 59 6.88 6.80 2.41
CA GLN A 59 7.89 7.50 3.18
C GLN A 59 7.94 8.97 2.76
N VAL A 60 8.12 9.86 3.75
CA VAL A 60 8.44 11.26 3.47
C VAL A 60 9.86 11.32 2.94
N PRO A 61 10.10 11.85 1.74
CA PRO A 61 11.45 12.16 1.30
C PRO A 61 12.10 13.10 2.32
N LYS A 62 13.40 12.94 2.57
CA LYS A 62 14.14 13.75 3.57
C LYS A 62 14.52 15.14 3.02
N ASP A 63 14.52 15.30 1.71
CA ASP A 63 14.80 16.55 1.01
C ASP A 63 13.48 17.10 0.46
N ASP A 64 12.87 18.03 1.20
CA ASP A 64 11.65 18.75 0.80
C ASP A 64 11.91 19.75 -0.35
N ALA A 65 13.16 19.91 -0.79
CA ALA A 65 13.59 20.99 -1.69
C ALA A 65 13.20 20.81 -3.16
N ASP A 66 12.73 19.62 -3.59
CA ASP A 66 12.42 19.31 -5.00
C ASP A 66 11.11 18.51 -5.19
N ILE A 67 10.23 18.43 -4.19
CA ILE A 67 8.94 17.75 -4.35
C ILE A 67 7.95 18.73 -4.97
N ASP A 68 7.47 18.42 -6.18
CA ASP A 68 6.38 19.14 -6.83
C ASP A 68 5.14 19.23 -5.91
N GLU A 69 4.46 20.38 -5.91
CA GLU A 69 3.32 20.64 -5.03
C GLU A 69 2.20 19.60 -5.19
N GLY A 70 1.96 19.13 -6.42
CA GLY A 70 0.96 18.08 -6.68
C GLY A 70 1.37 16.73 -6.09
N VAL A 71 2.66 16.38 -6.14
CA VAL A 71 3.19 15.16 -5.55
C VAL A 71 3.16 15.23 -4.01
N ALA A 72 3.44 16.40 -3.45
CA ALA A 72 3.36 16.62 -2.01
C ALA A 72 1.91 16.49 -1.48
N GLU A 73 0.93 17.00 -2.22
CA GLU A 73 -0.49 16.88 -1.88
C GLU A 73 -0.97 15.41 -1.95
N GLU A 74 -0.59 14.69 -3.01
CA GLU A 74 -0.92 13.27 -3.15
C GLU A 74 -0.31 12.44 -2.00
N LEU A 75 0.95 12.69 -1.66
CA LEU A 75 1.64 12.04 -0.54
C LEU A 75 0.93 12.32 0.80
N LYS A 76 0.45 13.55 1.00
CA LYS A 76 -0.31 13.93 2.19
C LYS A 76 -1.65 13.18 2.26
N ASN A 77 -2.36 13.08 1.14
CA ASN A 77 -3.62 12.36 1.08
C ASN A 77 -3.45 10.86 1.38
N LEU A 78 -2.40 10.23 0.83
CA LEU A 78 -2.09 8.83 1.11
C LEU A 78 -1.79 8.58 2.59
N LYS A 79 -0.99 9.43 3.23
CA LYS A 79 -0.71 9.32 4.68
C LYS A 79 -1.98 9.44 5.52
N LYS A 80 -2.86 10.39 5.17
CA LYS A 80 -4.14 10.56 5.86
C LYS A 80 -5.01 9.31 5.74
N GLN A 81 -5.12 8.77 4.54
CA GLN A 81 -5.88 7.54 4.29
C GLN A 81 -5.33 6.37 5.13
N GLU A 82 -4.02 6.21 5.22
CA GLU A 82 -3.43 5.15 6.04
C GLU A 82 -3.70 5.33 7.53
N TYR A 83 -3.66 6.56 8.02
CA TYR A 83 -4.04 6.86 9.40
C TYR A 83 -5.52 6.54 9.66
N ASP A 84 -6.41 6.90 8.74
CA ASP A 84 -7.84 6.60 8.84
C ASP A 84 -8.09 5.08 8.87
N ILE A 85 -7.38 4.31 8.04
CA ILE A 85 -7.43 2.84 8.06
C ILE A 85 -6.93 2.30 9.39
N GLY A 86 -5.74 2.72 9.84
CA GLY A 86 -5.13 2.24 11.08
C GLY A 86 -5.96 2.58 12.33
N SER A 87 -6.49 3.80 12.40
CA SER A 87 -7.36 4.25 13.48
C SER A 87 -8.70 3.51 13.48
N THR A 88 -9.30 3.26 12.31
CA THR A 88 -10.51 2.45 12.18
C THR A 88 -10.28 1.03 12.68
N ILE A 89 -9.18 0.40 12.27
CA ILE A 89 -8.84 -0.95 12.76
C ILE A 89 -8.69 -0.93 14.28
N ARG A 90 -7.91 0.01 14.83
CA ARG A 90 -7.60 0.10 16.26
C ARG A 90 -8.82 0.40 17.13
N TYR A 91 -9.62 1.39 16.74
CA TYR A 91 -10.66 1.93 17.61
C TYR A 91 -12.08 1.45 17.29
N ARG A 92 -12.33 0.98 16.06
CA ARG A 92 -13.66 0.49 15.66
C ARG A 92 -13.68 -1.03 15.49
N ILE A 93 -12.73 -1.59 14.74
CA ILE A 93 -12.78 -3.02 14.37
C ILE A 93 -12.30 -3.90 15.52
N THR A 94 -11.07 -3.71 16.02
CA THR A 94 -10.48 -4.56 17.08
C THR A 94 -11.37 -4.68 18.33
N PRO A 95 -11.91 -3.59 18.93
CA PRO A 95 -12.74 -3.71 20.12
C PRO A 95 -14.13 -4.33 19.87
N HIS A 96 -14.64 -4.26 18.63
CA HIS A 96 -15.99 -4.71 18.28
C HIS A 96 -15.98 -5.77 17.17
N ALA A 97 -14.93 -6.59 17.12
CA ALA A 97 -14.70 -7.50 15.98
C ALA A 97 -15.88 -8.45 15.71
N VAL A 98 -16.55 -8.92 16.77
CA VAL A 98 -17.74 -9.79 16.65
C VAL A 98 -18.91 -9.03 16.04
N SER A 99 -19.19 -7.79 16.46
CA SER A 99 -20.26 -6.97 15.90
C SER A 99 -20.01 -6.62 14.44
N TRP A 100 -18.75 -6.32 14.06
CA TRP A 100 -18.38 -6.12 12.66
C TRP A 100 -18.52 -7.40 11.82
N PHE A 101 -18.20 -8.57 12.39
CA PHE A 101 -18.38 -9.85 11.73
C PHE A 101 -19.87 -10.20 11.51
N MET A 102 -20.73 -9.89 12.49
CA MET A 102 -22.16 -10.13 12.42
C MET A 102 -22.93 -9.05 11.62
N GLY A 103 -22.29 -7.93 11.28
CA GLY A 103 -22.90 -6.81 10.56
C GLY A 103 -23.77 -5.90 11.44
N GLU A 104 -23.58 -5.95 12.76
CA GLU A 104 -24.34 -5.18 13.75
C GLU A 104 -23.64 -3.86 14.13
N ALA A 105 -22.36 -3.71 13.78
CA ALA A 105 -21.61 -2.48 13.99
C ALA A 105 -22.07 -1.37 13.01
N SER A 106 -22.19 -0.13 13.51
CA SER A 106 -22.56 1.06 12.74
C SER A 106 -21.55 2.20 12.91
#